data_AF-A0A081CI52-F1
#
_entry.id   AF-A0A081CI52-F1
#
_cell.length_a   1.000
_cell.length_b   1.000
_cell.length_c   1.000
_cell.angle_alpha   90.00
_cell.angle_beta   90.00
_cell.angle_gamma   90.00
#
_symmetry.space_group_name_H-M   'P 1'
#
loop_
_entity.id
_entity.type
_entity.pdbx_description
1 polymer ?
#
loop_
_entity_poly.entity_id
_entity_poly.type
_entity_poly.pdbx_seq_one_letter_code
_entity_poly.pdbx_strand_id
1 'polypeptide(L)'
;MAARPGPSMANLSQTPSSTPGGDAKWYDTMLSHLSSQPAWPADKENAVLEPYTYLDANPGKEVRTKLIEAFNVWLKVPARKLDAICSVVRMLHTASLLMDDVEDNSDLRRGIPVAHKIYGVPQTINTANYVYFLVFSEIFRMNEGSSPATSPPLSPGQVGVARATVERLVVDELINLHRGQGMDLLWRDSLICPTEEEYVEMVNNKTGGLFRIAVKLMISQSPPARSAHFVDLIPIVNLIGLLFQILDDFMNLQSSKYAENKGFAEDLTEGKFSFPIIHSIRSSVTDSEAVGTGNRQILNVLKQRPTDLATKQYAVSYMRNVTRSFDYTTDVLERLHAQAHKEISRLEEQLATPNPALTHILSSLRNSWTSV
;
A
#
# COMPACT_ATOMS: atom_id res chain seq x y z
N MET A 1 20.39 -22.56 -16.73
CA MET A 1 19.22 -21.68 -16.91
C MET A 1 19.73 -20.30 -17.29
N ALA A 2 19.43 -19.84 -18.51
CA ALA A 2 19.92 -18.57 -19.02
C ALA A 2 19.34 -17.39 -18.22
N ALA A 3 20.20 -16.44 -17.85
CA ALA A 3 19.83 -15.18 -17.25
C ALA A 3 18.84 -14.44 -18.17
N ARG A 4 17.68 -14.05 -17.63
CA ARG A 4 16.74 -13.20 -18.35
C ARG A 4 17.36 -11.80 -18.49
N PRO A 5 17.22 -11.13 -19.65
CA PRO A 5 17.77 -9.79 -19.83
C PRO A 5 17.09 -8.81 -18.87
N GLY A 6 17.88 -7.90 -18.29
CA GLY A 6 17.39 -6.81 -17.44
C GLY A 6 16.43 -5.85 -18.17
N PRO A 7 15.87 -4.84 -17.48
CA PRO A 7 14.93 -3.91 -18.09
C PRO A 7 15.54 -3.24 -19.33
N SER A 8 14.68 -3.14 -20.33
CA SER A 8 14.93 -2.86 -21.74
C SER A 8 15.69 -1.55 -22.00
N MET A 9 16.56 -1.59 -23.02
CA MET A 9 17.18 -0.45 -23.69
C MET A 9 16.13 0.53 -24.24
N ALA A 10 15.52 1.37 -23.41
CA ALA A 10 14.89 2.60 -23.90
C ALA A 10 16.02 3.56 -24.27
N ASN A 11 16.67 3.32 -25.41
CA ASN A 11 17.70 4.20 -25.92
C ASN A 11 17.02 5.45 -26.50
N LEU A 12 16.59 6.37 -25.64
CA LEU A 12 16.01 7.67 -26.04
C LEU A 12 17.00 8.51 -26.86
N SER A 13 18.29 8.14 -26.89
CA SER A 13 19.28 8.74 -27.79
C SER A 13 19.19 8.23 -29.23
N GLN A 14 18.47 7.13 -29.48
CA GLN A 14 18.30 6.52 -30.79
C GLN A 14 16.94 6.76 -31.43
N THR A 15 15.99 7.43 -30.78
CA THR A 15 14.92 8.10 -31.53
C THR A 15 15.58 9.30 -32.19
N PRO A 16 15.91 9.26 -33.49
CA PRO A 16 16.52 10.42 -34.12
C PRO A 16 15.44 11.50 -34.05
N SER A 17 15.71 12.61 -33.37
CA SER A 17 15.07 13.85 -33.78
C SER A 17 15.45 14.02 -35.24
N SER A 18 14.57 13.65 -36.16
CA SER A 18 14.78 13.80 -37.59
C SER A 18 14.91 15.27 -37.98
N THR A 19 14.56 16.17 -37.07
CA THR A 19 14.81 17.60 -37.13
C THR A 19 16.20 17.94 -36.58
N PRO A 20 17.11 18.49 -37.42
CA PRO A 20 18.28 19.20 -36.92
C PRO A 20 17.75 20.44 -36.18
N GLY A 21 17.78 20.42 -34.85
CA GLY A 21 17.29 21.53 -34.04
C GLY A 21 17.97 22.86 -34.41
N GLY A 22 17.35 23.99 -34.01
CA GLY A 22 17.93 25.32 -34.19
C GLY A 22 17.47 26.11 -35.42
N ASP A 23 16.57 25.57 -36.25
CA ASP A 23 15.90 26.35 -37.30
C ASP A 23 14.65 27.04 -36.75
N ALA A 24 14.71 28.37 -36.60
CA ALA A 24 13.56 29.18 -36.16
C ALA A 24 12.36 29.04 -37.11
N LYS A 25 12.57 28.73 -38.40
CA LYS A 25 11.49 28.53 -39.37
C LYS A 25 10.62 27.31 -39.07
N TRP A 26 11.12 26.35 -38.28
CA TRP A 26 10.30 25.24 -37.79
C TRP A 26 9.10 25.73 -36.96
N TYR A 27 9.24 26.87 -36.29
CA TYR A 27 8.14 27.48 -35.51
C TYR A 27 7.11 28.20 -36.39
N ASP A 28 7.40 28.49 -37.67
CA ASP A 28 6.47 29.18 -38.57
C ASP A 28 5.20 28.35 -38.84
N THR A 29 5.31 27.01 -38.78
CA THR A 29 4.19 26.08 -38.96
C THR A 29 3.69 25.47 -37.66
N MET A 30 4.08 26.01 -36.50
CA MET A 30 3.78 25.42 -35.18
C MET A 30 2.28 25.24 -34.93
N LEU A 31 1.44 26.19 -35.38
CA LEU A 31 -0.01 26.07 -35.25
C LEU A 31 -0.54 24.81 -35.94
N SER A 32 -0.01 24.48 -37.13
CA SER A 32 -0.37 23.24 -37.84
C SER A 32 0.10 22.00 -37.07
N HIS A 33 1.31 22.02 -36.50
CA HIS A 33 1.85 20.91 -35.72
C HIS A 33 1.08 20.67 -34.41
N LEU A 34 0.58 21.73 -33.78
CA LEU A 34 -0.19 21.67 -32.53
C LEU A 34 -1.70 21.44 -32.73
N SER A 35 -2.21 21.49 -33.97
CA SER A 35 -3.64 21.33 -34.26
C SER A 35 -4.14 19.89 -34.18
N SER A 36 -3.25 18.88 -34.20
CA SER A 36 -3.58 17.47 -33.99
C SER A 36 -3.23 17.03 -32.58
N GLN A 37 -3.93 16.02 -32.04
CA GLN A 37 -3.47 15.38 -30.80
C GLN A 37 -2.04 14.88 -30.98
N PRO A 38 -1.14 15.14 -30.00
CA PRO A 38 0.23 14.71 -30.10
C PRO A 38 0.31 13.19 -30.13
N ALA A 39 1.01 12.64 -31.11
CA ALA A 39 1.32 11.22 -31.13
C ALA A 39 2.21 10.89 -29.93
N TRP A 40 1.86 9.83 -29.20
CA TRP A 40 2.63 9.31 -28.08
C TRP A 40 3.21 7.94 -28.45
N PRO A 41 4.47 7.86 -28.90
CA PRO A 41 5.04 6.61 -29.37
C PRO A 41 5.47 5.70 -28.21
N ALA A 42 5.54 4.40 -28.47
CA ALA A 42 5.74 3.38 -27.43
C ALA A 42 7.11 3.47 -26.71
N ASP A 43 8.15 4.00 -27.35
CA ASP A 43 9.44 4.22 -26.71
C ASP A 43 9.36 5.31 -25.62
N LYS A 44 8.59 6.39 -25.85
CA LYS A 44 8.32 7.42 -24.85
C LYS A 44 7.47 6.89 -23.70
N GLU A 45 6.47 6.06 -24.00
CA GLU A 45 5.66 5.39 -22.96
C GLU A 45 6.55 4.53 -22.06
N ASN A 46 7.40 3.68 -22.67
CA ASN A 46 8.32 2.81 -21.93
C ASN A 46 9.31 3.60 -21.06
N ALA A 47 9.83 4.72 -21.57
CA ALA A 47 10.73 5.57 -20.80
C ALA A 47 10.05 6.22 -19.59
N VAL A 48 8.82 6.74 -19.74
CA VAL A 48 8.08 7.33 -18.62
C VAL A 48 7.67 6.28 -17.58
N LEU A 49 7.45 5.03 -18.00
CA LEU A 49 7.09 3.92 -17.10
C LEU A 49 8.29 3.18 -16.49
N GLU A 50 9.53 3.52 -16.84
CA GLU A 50 10.72 2.78 -16.41
C GLU A 50 10.83 2.61 -14.87
N PRO A 51 10.59 3.65 -14.04
CA PRO A 51 10.56 3.48 -12.58
C PRO A 51 9.51 2.46 -12.09
N TYR A 52 8.34 2.44 -12.72
CA TYR A 52 7.28 1.49 -12.41
C TYR A 52 7.67 0.07 -12.82
N THR A 53 8.12 -0.11 -14.07
CA THR A 53 8.53 -1.43 -14.57
C THR A 53 9.69 -2.02 -13.77
N TYR A 54 10.63 -1.17 -13.33
CA TYR A 54 11.72 -1.58 -12.44
C TYR A 54 11.22 -2.21 -11.13
N LEU A 55 10.32 -1.54 -10.43
CA LEU A 55 9.78 -2.04 -9.17
C LEU A 55 8.85 -3.25 -9.39
N ASP A 56 8.06 -3.20 -10.45
CA ASP A 56 7.10 -4.24 -10.82
C ASP A 56 7.75 -5.58 -11.20
N ALA A 57 8.97 -5.52 -11.78
CA ALA A 57 9.77 -6.69 -12.14
C ALA A 57 10.33 -7.46 -10.92
N ASN A 58 10.26 -6.88 -9.72
CA ASN A 58 10.78 -7.46 -8.49
C ASN A 58 9.64 -7.72 -7.49
N PRO A 59 8.71 -8.65 -7.76
CA PRO A 59 7.50 -8.85 -6.96
C PRO A 59 7.80 -9.26 -5.51
N GLY A 60 6.92 -8.85 -4.60
CA GLY A 60 7.03 -9.12 -3.17
C GLY A 60 6.42 -10.48 -2.78
N LYS A 61 5.96 -10.59 -1.52
CA LYS A 61 5.33 -11.81 -0.98
C LYS A 61 3.94 -12.14 -1.56
N GLU A 62 3.45 -11.40 -2.57
CA GLU A 62 2.17 -11.61 -3.26
C GLU A 62 0.95 -11.77 -2.34
N VAL A 63 0.94 -11.11 -1.17
CA VAL A 63 -0.14 -11.22 -0.18
C VAL A 63 -1.48 -10.73 -0.74
N ARG A 64 -1.46 -9.68 -1.57
CA ARG A 64 -2.66 -9.10 -2.20
C ARG A 64 -3.31 -10.05 -3.19
N THR A 65 -2.51 -10.68 -4.04
CA THR A 65 -2.98 -11.68 -5.02
C THR A 65 -3.65 -12.85 -4.30
N LYS A 66 -3.02 -13.39 -3.26
CA LYS A 66 -3.60 -14.45 -2.41
C LYS A 66 -4.90 -14.02 -1.73
N LEU A 67 -5.00 -12.78 -1.26
CA LEU A 67 -6.24 -12.26 -0.68
C LEU A 67 -7.35 -12.13 -1.73
N ILE A 68 -7.06 -11.62 -2.93
CA ILE A 68 -8.03 -11.57 -4.02
C ILE A 68 -8.56 -12.97 -4.33
N GLU A 69 -7.68 -13.97 -4.47
CA GLU A 69 -8.07 -15.36 -4.70
C GLU A 69 -8.93 -15.91 -3.55
N ALA A 70 -8.54 -15.65 -2.30
CA ALA A 70 -9.26 -16.10 -1.13
C ALA A 70 -10.67 -15.48 -1.04
N PHE A 71 -10.83 -14.19 -1.29
CA PHE A 71 -12.14 -13.55 -1.35
C PHE A 71 -12.98 -14.00 -2.55
N ASN A 72 -12.34 -14.40 -3.65
CA ASN A 72 -13.05 -14.85 -4.85
C ASN A 72 -13.76 -16.20 -4.65
N VAL A 73 -13.38 -16.99 -3.64
CA VAL A 73 -14.12 -18.20 -3.19
C VAL A 73 -15.59 -17.85 -2.91
N TRP A 74 -15.83 -16.71 -2.25
CA TRP A 74 -17.17 -16.21 -1.94
C TRP A 74 -17.74 -15.31 -3.03
N LEU A 75 -16.92 -14.42 -3.59
CA LEU A 75 -17.39 -13.37 -4.50
C LEU A 75 -17.62 -13.86 -5.93
N LYS A 76 -16.98 -14.94 -6.38
CA LYS A 76 -17.21 -15.57 -7.69
C LYS A 76 -17.25 -14.56 -8.84
N VAL A 77 -16.30 -13.63 -8.85
CA VAL A 77 -16.18 -12.58 -9.86
C VAL A 77 -15.86 -13.21 -11.22
N PRO A 78 -16.48 -12.76 -12.33
CA PRO A 78 -16.15 -13.27 -13.67
C PRO A 78 -14.65 -13.09 -14.00
N ALA A 79 -14.02 -14.11 -14.58
CA ALA A 79 -12.56 -14.16 -14.80
C ALA A 79 -12.00 -12.87 -15.44
N ARG A 80 -12.59 -12.42 -16.56
CA ARG A 80 -12.16 -11.18 -17.24
C ARG A 80 -12.21 -9.94 -16.34
N LYS A 81 -13.21 -9.85 -15.46
CA LYS A 81 -13.33 -8.73 -14.50
C LYS A 81 -12.33 -8.88 -13.36
N LEU A 82 -12.10 -10.11 -12.90
CA LEU A 82 -11.10 -10.40 -11.87
C LEU A 82 -9.69 -10.03 -12.34
N ASP A 83 -9.32 -10.36 -13.58
CA ASP A 83 -8.03 -10.01 -14.17
C ASP A 83 -7.81 -8.49 -14.21
N ALA A 84 -8.83 -7.73 -14.62
CA ALA A 84 -8.80 -6.27 -14.60
C ALA A 84 -8.67 -5.71 -13.18
N ILE A 85 -9.37 -6.29 -12.19
CA ILE A 85 -9.25 -5.89 -10.78
C ILE A 85 -7.83 -6.18 -10.26
N CYS A 86 -7.26 -7.34 -10.56
CA CYS A 86 -5.89 -7.68 -10.21
C CYS A 86 -4.89 -6.68 -10.81
N SER A 87 -5.08 -6.30 -12.08
CA SER A 87 -4.27 -5.28 -12.76
C SER A 87 -4.34 -3.93 -12.04
N VAL A 88 -5.55 -3.43 -11.78
CA VAL A 88 -5.79 -2.16 -11.06
C VAL A 88 -5.13 -2.18 -9.67
N VAL A 89 -5.33 -3.24 -8.89
CA VAL A 89 -4.77 -3.36 -7.54
C VAL A 89 -3.23 -3.40 -7.58
N ARG A 90 -2.64 -4.09 -8.56
CA ARG A 90 -1.19 -4.15 -8.76
C ARG A 90 -0.62 -2.77 -9.12
N MET A 91 -1.25 -2.07 -10.07
CA MET A 91 -0.84 -0.72 -10.48
C MET A 91 -0.87 0.26 -9.31
N LEU A 92 -1.98 0.30 -8.57
CA LEU A 92 -2.14 1.16 -7.41
C LEU A 92 -1.13 0.85 -6.31
N HIS A 93 -0.89 -0.43 -6.03
CA HIS A 93 0.07 -0.82 -5.01
C HIS A 93 1.50 -0.46 -5.40
N THR A 94 1.92 -0.75 -6.63
CA THR A 94 3.28 -0.44 -7.08
C THR A 94 3.50 1.07 -7.15
N ALA A 95 2.52 1.84 -7.65
CA ALA A 95 2.58 3.30 -7.65
C ALA A 95 2.67 3.88 -6.23
N SER A 96 1.89 3.36 -5.28
CA SER A 96 1.96 3.82 -3.90
C SER A 96 3.32 3.53 -3.26
N LEU A 97 3.94 2.39 -3.56
CA LEU A 97 5.29 2.07 -3.08
C LEU A 97 6.36 3.02 -3.64
N LEU A 98 6.25 3.42 -4.91
CA LEU A 98 7.17 4.40 -5.49
C LEU A 98 7.09 5.76 -4.77
N MET A 99 5.89 6.20 -4.40
CA MET A 99 5.68 7.43 -3.64
C MET A 99 6.17 7.27 -2.19
N ASP A 100 5.77 6.20 -1.51
CA ASP A 100 6.13 5.90 -0.11
C ASP A 100 7.65 5.85 0.07
N ASP A 101 8.37 5.12 -0.80
CA ASP A 101 9.84 5.05 -0.75
C ASP A 101 10.50 6.43 -0.92
N VAL A 102 9.89 7.34 -1.68
CA VAL A 102 10.37 8.74 -1.83
C VAL A 102 10.03 9.56 -0.58
N GLU A 103 8.81 9.45 -0.09
CA GLU A 103 8.30 10.20 1.06
C GLU A 103 9.02 9.83 2.37
N ASP A 104 9.42 8.57 2.50
CA ASP A 104 10.17 8.02 3.64
C ASP A 104 11.70 8.08 3.46
N ASN A 105 12.17 8.46 2.26
CA ASN A 105 13.58 8.49 1.90
C ASN A 105 14.28 7.14 2.16
N SER A 106 13.59 6.04 1.83
CA SER A 106 14.11 4.68 1.92
C SER A 106 15.34 4.48 1.04
N ASP A 107 16.20 3.53 1.42
CA ASP A 107 17.36 3.15 0.61
C ASP A 107 17.11 1.86 -0.18
N LEU A 108 16.39 0.91 0.41
CA LEU A 108 16.15 -0.41 -0.15
C LEU A 108 14.66 -0.76 -0.17
N ARG A 109 14.24 -1.46 -1.23
CA ARG A 109 12.96 -2.16 -1.28
C ARG A 109 13.18 -3.57 -1.81
N ARG A 110 12.74 -4.58 -1.06
CA ARG A 110 12.85 -6.00 -1.46
C ARG A 110 14.32 -6.40 -1.75
N GLY A 111 15.26 -5.80 -1.01
CA GLY A 111 16.70 -6.10 -1.11
C GLY A 111 17.41 -5.44 -2.29
N ILE A 112 16.75 -4.57 -3.05
CA ILE A 112 17.33 -3.81 -4.15
C ILE A 112 17.17 -2.30 -3.92
N PRO A 113 18.01 -1.43 -4.53
CA PRO A 113 17.86 0.01 -4.41
C PRO A 113 16.47 0.48 -4.83
N VAL A 114 15.90 1.43 -4.08
CA VAL A 114 14.60 2.02 -4.45
C VAL A 114 14.69 2.82 -5.76
N ALA A 115 13.57 2.94 -6.46
CA ALA A 115 13.53 3.51 -7.81
C ALA A 115 14.08 4.94 -7.88
N HIS A 116 13.82 5.77 -6.86
CA HIS A 116 14.25 7.17 -6.86
C HIS A 116 15.76 7.36 -6.69
N LYS A 117 16.49 6.35 -6.21
CA LYS A 117 17.97 6.36 -6.18
C LYS A 117 18.58 5.98 -7.54
N ILE A 118 17.79 5.41 -8.46
CA ILE A 118 18.21 5.02 -9.81
C ILE A 118 17.78 6.07 -10.84
N TYR A 119 16.49 6.41 -10.86
CA TYR A 119 15.89 7.30 -11.87
C TYR A 119 15.74 8.75 -11.40
N GLY A 120 16.01 9.01 -10.12
CA GLY A 120 15.84 10.31 -9.49
C GLY A 120 14.43 10.57 -9.00
N VAL A 121 14.33 11.33 -7.91
CA VAL A 121 13.06 11.72 -7.26
C VAL A 121 12.04 12.31 -8.25
N PRO A 122 12.40 13.26 -9.15
CA PRO A 122 11.40 13.87 -10.04
C PRO A 122 10.74 12.86 -10.99
N GLN A 123 11.52 11.94 -11.56
CA GLN A 123 10.99 10.93 -12.48
C GLN A 123 10.12 9.92 -11.73
N THR A 124 10.57 9.44 -10.57
CA THR A 124 9.80 8.49 -9.76
C THR A 124 8.45 9.05 -9.33
N ILE A 125 8.39 10.30 -8.85
CA ILE A 125 7.13 10.98 -8.50
C ILE A 125 6.22 11.11 -9.74
N ASN A 126 6.78 11.53 -10.87
CA ASN A 126 6.01 11.70 -12.10
C ASN A 126 5.41 10.37 -12.56
N THR A 127 6.21 9.30 -12.60
CA THR A 127 5.77 7.95 -13.00
C THR A 127 4.70 7.40 -12.06
N ALA A 128 4.86 7.55 -10.74
CA ALA A 128 3.87 7.06 -9.79
C ALA A 128 2.50 7.75 -9.97
N ASN A 129 2.51 9.08 -10.09
CA ASN A 129 1.29 9.84 -10.38
C ASN A 129 0.70 9.47 -11.74
N TYR A 130 1.52 9.29 -12.77
CA TYR A 130 1.07 8.86 -14.08
C TYR A 130 0.33 7.51 -14.03
N VAL A 131 0.87 6.54 -13.28
CA VAL A 131 0.25 5.23 -13.10
C VAL A 131 -1.08 5.33 -12.35
N TYR A 132 -1.23 6.22 -11.37
CA TYR A 132 -2.54 6.48 -10.75
C TYR A 132 -3.60 6.91 -11.77
N PHE A 133 -3.23 7.65 -12.82
CA PHE A 133 -4.15 8.00 -13.90
C PHE A 133 -4.39 6.85 -14.89
N LEU A 134 -3.36 6.04 -15.19
CA LEU A 134 -3.50 4.86 -16.05
C LEU A 134 -4.49 3.83 -15.48
N VAL A 135 -4.61 3.76 -14.16
CA VAL A 135 -5.62 2.93 -13.48
C VAL A 135 -7.04 3.25 -13.96
N PHE A 136 -7.36 4.54 -14.18
CA PHE A 136 -8.68 4.92 -14.71
C PHE A 136 -8.89 4.46 -16.15
N SER A 137 -7.83 4.45 -16.97
CA SER A 137 -7.89 3.89 -18.32
C SER A 137 -8.23 2.38 -18.28
N GLU A 138 -7.63 1.64 -17.35
CA GLU A 138 -7.92 0.21 -17.17
C GLU A 138 -9.35 -0.02 -16.65
N ILE A 139 -9.83 0.82 -15.74
CA ILE A 139 -11.22 0.82 -15.26
C ILE A 139 -12.21 1.07 -16.41
N PHE A 140 -11.94 2.06 -17.27
CA PHE A 140 -12.81 2.36 -18.40
C PHE A 140 -12.84 1.20 -19.41
N ARG A 141 -11.69 0.60 -19.74
CA ARG A 141 -11.62 -0.63 -20.55
C ARG A 141 -12.38 -1.80 -19.95
N MET A 142 -12.40 -1.92 -18.62
CA MET A 142 -13.19 -2.93 -17.94
C MET A 142 -14.70 -2.70 -18.17
N ASN A 143 -15.14 -1.45 -18.30
CA ASN A 143 -16.54 -1.07 -18.48
C ASN A 143 -16.99 -1.04 -19.96
N GLU A 144 -16.07 -0.94 -20.91
CA GLU A 144 -16.34 -1.02 -22.36
C GLU A 144 -17.07 -2.32 -22.75
N GLY A 145 -18.22 -2.18 -23.41
CA GLY A 145 -19.09 -3.30 -23.82
C GLY A 145 -20.16 -3.70 -22.80
N SER A 146 -20.20 -3.06 -21.63
CA SER A 146 -21.37 -3.11 -20.75
C SER A 146 -22.38 -2.09 -21.28
N SER A 147 -23.62 -2.49 -21.60
CA SER A 147 -24.69 -1.51 -21.89
C SER A 147 -24.71 -0.45 -20.79
N PRO A 148 -25.02 0.82 -21.08
CA PRO A 148 -25.18 1.84 -20.04
C PRO A 148 -26.30 1.39 -19.12
N ALA A 149 -25.96 0.62 -18.09
CA ALA A 149 -26.83 0.35 -16.99
C ALA A 149 -27.05 1.73 -16.38
N THR A 150 -28.27 2.24 -16.57
CA THR A 150 -28.84 3.39 -15.88
C THR A 150 -28.14 3.59 -14.56
N SER A 151 -27.19 4.53 -14.51
CA SER A 151 -26.58 4.96 -13.27
C SER A 151 -27.75 5.43 -12.40
N PRO A 152 -28.02 4.82 -11.23
CA PRO A 152 -29.02 5.39 -10.36
C PRO A 152 -28.52 6.79 -9.97
N PRO A 153 -29.38 7.82 -9.98
CA PRO A 153 -28.98 9.14 -9.51
C PRO A 153 -28.48 9.03 -8.06
N LEU A 154 -27.43 9.81 -7.77
CA LEU A 154 -26.86 10.01 -6.45
C LEU A 154 -27.97 10.50 -5.49
N SER A 155 -28.58 9.58 -4.73
CA SER A 155 -29.42 9.92 -3.58
C SER A 155 -28.57 9.82 -2.31
N PRO A 156 -28.48 10.88 -1.49
CA PRO A 156 -27.80 10.85 -0.21
C PRO A 156 -28.70 10.14 0.81
N GLY A 157 -28.58 8.81 0.88
CA GLY A 157 -29.32 8.00 1.84
C GLY A 157 -29.12 6.52 1.57
N GLN A 158 -28.23 5.89 2.33
CA GLN A 158 -27.86 4.47 2.25
C GLN A 158 -27.10 4.06 0.98
N VAL A 159 -25.85 4.53 0.85
CA VAL A 159 -24.93 4.06 -0.20
C VAL A 159 -24.26 2.76 0.25
N GLY A 160 -24.88 1.62 -0.07
CA GLY A 160 -24.18 0.33 -0.01
C GLY A 160 -23.09 0.25 -1.07
N VAL A 161 -21.97 -0.42 -0.78
CA VAL A 161 -20.83 -0.65 -1.70
C VAL A 161 -21.29 -1.19 -3.07
N ALA A 162 -22.39 -1.96 -3.10
CA ALA A 162 -22.98 -2.54 -4.32
C ALA A 162 -23.60 -1.52 -5.31
N ARG A 163 -23.77 -0.24 -4.92
CA ARG A 163 -24.39 0.80 -5.77
C ARG A 163 -23.43 1.91 -6.24
N ALA A 164 -22.19 1.93 -5.76
CA ALA A 164 -21.18 2.88 -6.23
C ALA A 164 -20.57 2.42 -7.56
N THR A 165 -20.22 3.36 -8.43
CA THR A 165 -19.46 3.02 -9.65
C THR A 165 -18.04 2.62 -9.29
N VAL A 166 -17.39 1.85 -10.15
CA VAL A 166 -15.99 1.40 -9.98
C VAL A 166 -15.07 2.60 -9.78
N GLU A 167 -15.25 3.65 -10.59
CA GLU A 167 -14.49 4.89 -10.52
C GLU A 167 -14.64 5.55 -9.16
N ARG A 168 -15.88 5.61 -8.64
CA ARG A 168 -16.16 6.23 -7.34
C ARG A 168 -15.49 5.45 -6.20
N LEU A 169 -15.54 4.12 -6.24
CA LEU A 169 -14.88 3.26 -5.25
C LEU A 169 -13.36 3.49 -5.24
N VAL A 170 -12.74 3.57 -6.40
CA VAL A 170 -11.29 3.83 -6.52
C VAL A 170 -10.94 5.23 -6.01
N VAL A 171 -11.69 6.26 -6.41
CA VAL A 171 -11.47 7.64 -5.94
C VAL A 171 -11.61 7.75 -4.42
N ASP A 172 -12.67 7.18 -3.83
CA ASP A 172 -12.91 7.27 -2.39
C ASP A 172 -11.79 6.58 -1.60
N GLU A 173 -11.30 5.41 -2.04
CA GLU A 173 -10.18 4.74 -1.36
C GLU A 173 -8.82 5.40 -1.61
N LEU A 174 -8.60 6.02 -2.77
CA LEU A 174 -7.41 6.84 -3.01
C LEU A 174 -7.40 8.07 -2.10
N ILE A 175 -8.54 8.72 -1.88
CA ILE A 175 -8.65 9.82 -0.91
C ILE A 175 -8.31 9.33 0.49
N ASN A 176 -8.82 8.17 0.91
CA ASN A 176 -8.49 7.58 2.21
C ASN A 176 -7.00 7.25 2.32
N LEU A 177 -6.40 6.64 1.29
CA LEU A 177 -4.97 6.36 1.26
C LEU A 177 -4.14 7.61 1.53
N HIS A 178 -4.43 8.71 0.83
CA HIS A 178 -3.71 9.98 1.01
C HIS A 178 -4.00 10.67 2.36
N ARG A 179 -5.21 10.52 2.92
CA ARG A 179 -5.52 10.99 4.28
C ARG A 179 -4.68 10.26 5.33
N GLY A 180 -4.62 8.93 5.22
CA GLY A 180 -3.78 8.11 6.10
C GLY A 180 -2.30 8.46 5.97
N GLN A 181 -1.79 8.50 4.74
CA GLN A 181 -0.40 8.89 4.47
C GLN A 181 -0.10 10.30 5.01
N GLY A 182 -0.98 11.27 4.75
CA GLY A 182 -0.79 12.64 5.22
C GLY A 182 -0.70 12.75 6.74
N MET A 183 -1.48 11.97 7.49
CA MET A 183 -1.39 11.95 8.96
C MET A 183 -0.10 11.28 9.44
N ASP A 184 0.33 10.17 8.82
CA ASP A 184 1.59 9.48 9.12
C ASP A 184 2.79 10.42 8.94
N LEU A 185 2.85 11.12 7.80
CA LEU A 185 3.87 12.12 7.50
C LEU A 185 3.81 13.32 8.45
N LEU A 186 2.60 13.83 8.74
CA LEU A 186 2.42 14.97 9.64
C LEU A 186 2.98 14.65 11.02
N TRP A 187 2.59 13.51 11.61
CA TRP A 187 3.08 13.10 12.92
C TRP A 187 4.60 12.97 12.95
N ARG A 188 5.16 12.28 11.95
CA ARG A 188 6.61 12.09 11.75
C ARG A 188 7.36 13.42 11.69
N ASP A 189 6.87 14.37 10.89
CA ASP A 189 7.58 15.62 10.60
C ASP A 189 7.34 16.69 11.67
N SER A 190 6.18 16.67 12.35
CA SER A 190 5.90 17.54 13.50
C SER A 190 6.34 16.95 14.84
N LEU A 191 6.84 15.71 14.84
CA LEU A 191 7.25 14.96 16.03
C LEU A 191 6.15 14.84 17.09
N ILE A 192 4.90 14.65 16.64
CA ILE A 192 3.73 14.45 17.52
C ILE A 192 3.43 12.96 17.57
N CYS A 193 3.67 12.34 18.72
CA CYS A 193 3.34 10.93 18.91
C CYS A 193 1.82 10.75 18.98
N PRO A 194 1.19 10.00 18.05
CA PRO A 194 -0.24 9.74 18.11
C PRO A 194 -0.61 8.83 19.28
N THR A 195 -1.91 8.71 19.57
CA THR A 195 -2.45 7.60 20.37
C THR A 195 -2.60 6.33 19.54
N GLU A 196 -2.86 5.20 20.19
CA GLU A 196 -3.10 3.94 19.47
C GLU A 196 -4.41 3.99 18.67
N GLU A 197 -5.43 4.70 19.17
CA GLU A 197 -6.70 4.92 18.45
C GLU A 197 -6.47 5.72 17.17
N GLU A 198 -5.72 6.83 17.26
CA GLU A 198 -5.35 7.64 16.10
C GLU A 198 -4.53 6.81 15.09
N TYR A 199 -3.59 5.99 15.57
CA TYR A 199 -2.85 5.06 14.73
C TYR A 199 -3.77 4.08 14.00
N VAL A 200 -4.74 3.46 14.69
CA VAL A 200 -5.71 2.56 14.07
C VAL A 200 -6.52 3.26 12.98
N GLU A 201 -6.96 4.51 13.21
CA GLU A 201 -7.66 5.31 12.21
C GLU A 201 -6.79 5.61 10.98
N MET A 202 -5.53 5.99 11.20
CA MET A 202 -4.55 6.22 10.13
C MET A 202 -4.32 4.95 9.30
N VAL A 203 -4.06 3.82 9.96
CA VAL A 203 -3.83 2.52 9.29
C VAL A 203 -5.06 2.08 8.50
N ASN A 204 -6.25 2.28 9.06
CA ASN A 204 -7.49 1.95 8.37
C ASN A 204 -7.64 2.79 7.09
N ASN A 205 -7.13 4.02 7.06
CA ASN A 205 -7.12 4.86 5.87
C ASN A 205 -6.00 4.49 4.87
N LYS A 206 -4.74 4.36 5.33
CA LYS A 206 -3.54 4.05 4.51
C LYS A 206 -3.56 2.61 3.98
N THR A 207 -3.33 1.64 4.86
CA THR A 207 -3.15 0.23 4.50
C THR A 207 -4.47 -0.48 4.29
N GLY A 208 -5.48 -0.17 5.09
CA GLY A 208 -6.84 -0.65 4.91
C GLY A 208 -7.44 -0.24 3.56
N GLY A 209 -7.12 0.96 3.05
CA GLY A 209 -7.65 1.48 1.78
C GLY A 209 -7.31 0.60 0.59
N LEU A 210 -6.06 0.15 0.48
CA LEU A 210 -5.61 -0.73 -0.62
C LEU A 210 -6.12 -2.17 -0.52
N PHE A 211 -6.45 -2.67 0.68
CA PHE A 211 -7.13 -3.97 0.79
C PHE A 211 -8.63 -3.83 0.49
N ARG A 212 -9.25 -2.75 0.99
CA ARG A 212 -10.66 -2.44 0.71
C ARG A 212 -10.92 -2.21 -0.76
N ILE A 213 -10.04 -1.51 -1.50
CA ILE A 213 -10.26 -1.27 -2.92
C ILE A 213 -10.39 -2.60 -3.68
N ALA A 214 -9.52 -3.58 -3.43
CA ALA A 214 -9.58 -4.89 -4.07
C ALA A 214 -10.93 -5.56 -3.81
N VAL A 215 -11.34 -5.66 -2.55
CA VAL A 215 -12.59 -6.36 -2.18
C VAL A 215 -13.84 -5.57 -2.58
N LYS A 216 -13.85 -4.25 -2.47
CA LYS A 216 -14.97 -3.40 -2.94
C LYS A 216 -15.17 -3.51 -4.44
N LEU A 217 -14.08 -3.50 -5.21
CA LEU A 217 -14.14 -3.74 -6.65
C LEU A 217 -14.70 -5.13 -6.97
N MET A 218 -14.23 -6.16 -6.28
CA MET A 218 -14.77 -7.53 -6.43
C MET A 218 -16.25 -7.62 -6.08
N ILE A 219 -16.68 -7.02 -4.96
CA ILE A 219 -18.10 -6.93 -4.55
C ILE A 219 -18.93 -6.27 -5.66
N SER A 220 -18.45 -5.17 -6.25
CA SER A 220 -19.18 -4.46 -7.32
C SER A 220 -19.40 -5.32 -8.58
N GLN A 221 -18.52 -6.28 -8.84
CA GLN A 221 -18.55 -7.15 -10.02
C GLN A 221 -19.03 -8.58 -9.70
N SER A 222 -19.40 -8.85 -8.45
CA SER A 222 -19.77 -10.17 -7.95
C SER A 222 -21.26 -10.46 -8.18
N PRO A 223 -21.64 -11.57 -8.85
CA PRO A 223 -23.04 -11.97 -8.95
C PRO A 223 -23.68 -12.29 -7.59
N PRO A 224 -23.04 -13.05 -6.66
CA PRO A 224 -23.55 -13.24 -5.29
C PRO A 224 -23.83 -11.95 -4.53
N ALA A 225 -22.96 -10.94 -4.70
CA ALA A 225 -23.07 -9.67 -3.98
C ALA A 225 -24.24 -8.78 -4.42
N ARG A 226 -24.99 -9.17 -5.46
CA ARG A 226 -26.24 -8.48 -5.86
C ARG A 226 -27.42 -8.80 -4.95
N SER A 227 -27.31 -9.84 -4.11
CA SER A 227 -28.35 -10.20 -3.14
C SER A 227 -28.44 -9.14 -2.04
N ALA A 228 -29.67 -8.73 -1.68
CA ALA A 228 -29.91 -7.80 -0.57
C ALA A 228 -29.46 -8.35 0.80
N HIS A 229 -29.25 -9.66 0.90
CA HIS A 229 -28.79 -10.34 2.11
C HIS A 229 -27.31 -10.72 2.06
N PHE A 230 -26.54 -10.21 1.08
CA PHE A 230 -25.12 -10.49 1.02
C PHE A 230 -24.41 -9.85 2.23
N VAL A 231 -23.61 -10.64 2.93
CA VAL A 231 -22.90 -10.20 4.14
C VAL A 231 -21.83 -9.16 3.80
N ASP A 232 -21.65 -8.18 4.69
CA ASP A 232 -20.57 -7.21 4.57
C ASP A 232 -19.22 -7.87 4.88
N LEU A 233 -18.32 -7.84 3.89
CA LEU A 233 -16.96 -8.38 4.00
C LEU A 233 -15.94 -7.30 4.40
N ILE A 234 -16.32 -6.02 4.43
CA ILE A 234 -15.39 -4.93 4.74
C ILE A 234 -14.82 -5.01 6.17
N PRO A 235 -15.57 -5.42 7.21
CA PRO A 235 -15.02 -5.54 8.57
C PRO A 235 -13.82 -6.50 8.65
N ILE A 236 -13.90 -7.69 8.05
CA ILE A 236 -12.77 -8.64 8.05
C ILE A 236 -11.59 -8.11 7.24
N VAL A 237 -11.84 -7.38 6.15
CA VAL A 237 -10.78 -6.75 5.35
C VAL A 237 -10.04 -5.69 6.15
N ASN A 238 -10.76 -4.83 6.88
CA ASN A 238 -10.15 -3.81 7.75
C ASN A 238 -9.34 -4.45 8.87
N LEU A 239 -9.85 -5.52 9.49
CA LEU A 239 -9.15 -6.24 10.54
C LEU A 239 -7.85 -6.89 10.06
N ILE A 240 -7.88 -7.52 8.87
CA ILE A 240 -6.67 -8.06 8.23
C ILE A 240 -5.69 -6.92 7.88
N GLY A 241 -6.19 -5.78 7.39
CA GLY A 241 -5.37 -4.61 7.07
C GLY A 241 -4.64 -4.05 8.29
N LEU A 242 -5.33 -3.95 9.44
CA LEU A 242 -4.74 -3.50 10.70
C LEU A 242 -3.68 -4.48 11.20
N LEU A 243 -4.00 -5.79 11.23
CA LEU A 243 -3.06 -6.84 11.62
C LEU A 243 -1.82 -6.82 10.72
N PHE A 244 -1.99 -6.67 9.41
CA PHE A 244 -0.90 -6.62 8.44
C PHE A 244 0.04 -5.44 8.70
N GLN A 245 -0.50 -4.25 9.02
CA GLN A 245 0.35 -3.08 9.28
C GLN A 245 1.11 -3.19 10.59
N ILE A 246 0.44 -3.59 11.69
CA ILE A 246 1.10 -3.79 12.99
C ILE A 246 2.20 -4.85 12.86
N LEU A 247 1.96 -5.90 12.07
CA LEU A 247 2.99 -6.90 11.78
C LEU A 247 4.15 -6.32 10.96
N ASP A 248 3.91 -5.51 9.94
CA ASP A 248 5.00 -4.90 9.15
C ASP A 248 5.89 -4.01 10.02
N ASP A 249 5.28 -3.19 10.88
CA ASP A 249 5.93 -2.33 11.87
C ASP A 249 6.76 -3.14 12.89
N PHE A 250 6.19 -4.24 13.41
CA PHE A 250 6.89 -5.15 14.31
C PHE A 250 8.11 -5.80 13.64
N MET A 251 7.92 -6.31 12.42
CA MET A 251 8.96 -7.01 11.68
C MET A 251 10.09 -6.09 11.24
N ASN A 252 9.82 -4.80 10.97
CA ASN A 252 10.84 -3.81 10.66
C ASN A 252 11.91 -3.71 11.78
N LEU A 253 11.46 -3.84 13.04
CA LEU A 253 12.33 -3.70 14.22
C LEU A 253 12.92 -5.03 14.73
N GLN A 254 12.33 -6.17 14.38
CA GLN A 254 12.69 -7.47 14.97
C GLN A 254 13.32 -8.47 13.99
N SER A 255 13.00 -8.39 12.69
CA SER A 255 13.34 -9.45 11.74
C SER A 255 14.65 -9.20 11.00
N SER A 256 15.57 -10.18 11.05
CA SER A 256 16.80 -10.18 10.24
C SER A 256 16.50 -10.16 8.73
N LYS A 257 15.47 -10.90 8.30
CA LYS A 257 15.03 -10.89 6.89
C LYS A 257 14.52 -9.51 6.46
N TYR A 258 13.84 -8.77 7.33
CA TYR A 258 13.46 -7.39 7.02
C TYR A 258 14.69 -6.50 6.94
N ALA A 259 15.65 -6.68 7.87
CA ALA A 259 16.90 -5.94 7.85
C ALA A 259 17.69 -6.11 6.54
N GLU A 260 17.67 -7.31 5.94
CA GLU A 260 18.27 -7.56 4.62
C GLU A 260 17.51 -6.89 3.46
N ASN A 261 16.18 -6.76 3.57
CA ASN A 261 15.32 -6.29 2.48
C ASN A 261 15.08 -4.77 2.47
N LYS A 262 15.11 -4.15 3.65
CA LYS A 262 14.78 -2.73 3.89
C LYS A 262 15.91 -1.98 4.59
N GLY A 263 16.74 -2.67 5.36
CA GLY A 263 17.69 -2.08 6.30
C GLY A 263 17.29 -2.36 7.75
N PHE A 264 18.26 -2.46 8.65
CA PHE A 264 17.99 -2.72 10.07
C PHE A 264 17.23 -1.54 10.69
N ALA A 265 16.05 -1.82 11.27
CA ALA A 265 15.18 -0.87 11.94
C ALA A 265 15.03 0.45 11.15
N GLU A 266 14.62 0.32 9.88
CA GLU A 266 14.42 1.44 8.96
C GLU A 266 13.42 2.46 9.52
N ASP A 267 12.34 2.00 10.18
CA ASP A 267 11.32 2.88 10.78
C ASP A 267 11.94 3.94 11.73
N LEU A 268 13.04 3.61 12.42
CA LEU A 268 13.78 4.57 13.27
C LEU A 268 14.50 5.64 12.44
N THR A 269 15.02 5.26 11.27
CA THR A 269 15.71 6.15 10.32
C THR A 269 14.70 7.10 9.66
N GLU A 270 13.53 6.57 9.30
CA GLU A 270 12.42 7.35 8.76
C GLU A 270 11.90 8.36 9.80
N GLY A 271 12.01 8.01 11.09
CA GLY A 271 11.38 8.75 12.19
C GLY A 271 9.91 8.39 12.37
N LYS A 272 9.48 7.24 11.84
CA LYS A 272 8.10 6.79 11.78
C LYS A 272 7.56 6.43 13.17
N PHE A 273 6.34 6.88 13.46
CA PHE A 273 5.61 6.46 14.66
C PHE A 273 4.94 5.10 14.43
N SER A 274 5.74 4.04 14.33
CA SER A 274 5.22 2.68 14.18
C SER A 274 4.57 2.17 15.47
N PHE A 275 3.68 1.17 15.38
CA PHE A 275 2.91 0.68 16.54
C PHE A 275 3.75 0.41 17.80
N PRO A 276 4.85 -0.38 17.76
CA PRO A 276 5.68 -0.61 18.94
C PRO A 276 6.39 0.65 19.42
N ILE A 277 6.72 1.60 18.53
CA ILE A 277 7.35 2.88 18.89
C ILE A 277 6.36 3.77 19.64
N ILE A 278 5.11 3.85 19.18
CA ILE A 278 4.02 4.59 19.85
C ILE A 278 3.86 4.06 21.27
N HIS A 279 3.68 2.74 21.42
CA HIS A 279 3.56 2.14 22.75
C HIS A 279 4.79 2.47 23.63
N SER A 280 6.00 2.35 23.09
CA SER A 280 7.23 2.64 23.84
C SER A 280 7.29 4.09 24.34
N ILE A 281 6.92 5.06 23.49
CA ILE A 281 6.89 6.48 23.84
C ILE A 281 5.81 6.78 24.89
N ARG A 282 4.66 6.12 24.81
CA ARG A 282 3.52 6.37 25.70
C ARG A 282 3.57 5.57 27.00
N SER A 283 4.36 4.50 27.05
CA SER A 283 4.55 3.70 28.25
C SER A 283 5.26 4.49 29.36
N SER A 284 4.78 4.36 30.60
CA SER A 284 5.45 4.90 31.78
C SER A 284 6.61 3.99 32.19
N VAL A 285 7.81 4.54 32.32
CA VAL A 285 9.02 3.78 32.68
C VAL A 285 9.29 3.79 34.19
N THR A 286 8.51 4.55 34.96
CA THR A 286 8.67 4.71 36.40
C THR A 286 7.37 4.37 37.13
N ASP A 287 7.46 3.67 38.26
CA ASP A 287 6.36 3.39 39.21
C ASP A 287 5.73 4.66 39.81
N SER A 288 6.26 5.84 39.47
CA SER A 288 5.66 7.11 39.82
C SER A 288 4.50 7.40 38.85
N GLU A 289 3.29 7.43 39.39
CA GLU A 289 2.03 7.90 38.79
C GLU A 289 2.07 9.39 38.37
N ALA A 290 3.21 9.91 37.93
CA ALA A 290 3.31 11.21 37.28
C ALA A 290 2.73 11.09 35.86
N VAL A 291 1.39 11.06 35.81
CA VAL A 291 0.55 11.20 34.63
C VAL A 291 1.13 12.31 33.74
N GLY A 292 1.62 11.94 32.55
CA GLY A 292 1.93 12.89 31.49
C GLY A 292 3.41 13.06 31.12
N THR A 293 4.37 12.38 31.75
CA THR A 293 5.77 12.39 31.27
C THR A 293 6.06 11.13 30.44
N GLY A 294 5.53 11.10 29.22
CA GLY A 294 5.83 10.03 28.26
C GLY A 294 7.34 9.83 28.09
N ASN A 295 7.73 8.62 27.70
CA ASN A 295 9.11 8.24 27.52
C ASN A 295 9.82 9.09 26.46
N ARG A 296 10.66 10.01 26.93
CA ARG A 296 11.40 10.94 26.06
C ARG A 296 12.59 10.29 25.36
N GLN A 297 13.07 9.13 25.80
CA GLN A 297 14.28 8.53 25.24
C GLN A 297 14.05 8.06 23.81
N ILE A 298 13.02 7.24 23.58
CA ILE A 298 12.67 6.78 22.24
C ILE A 298 12.24 7.94 21.34
N LEU A 299 11.46 8.89 21.86
CA LEU A 299 11.07 10.08 21.10
C LEU A 299 12.29 10.90 20.62
N ASN A 300 13.30 11.06 21.48
CA ASN A 300 14.52 11.78 21.10
C ASN A 300 15.37 11.00 20.10
N VAL A 301 15.46 9.67 20.22
CA VAL A 301 16.10 8.80 19.21
C VAL A 301 15.39 8.98 17.87
N LEU A 302 14.07 8.86 17.85
CA LEU A 302 13.25 8.99 16.64
C LEU A 302 13.45 10.35 15.96
N LYS A 303 13.52 11.43 16.75
CA LYS A 303 13.82 12.78 16.26
C LYS A 303 15.17 12.88 15.53
N GLN A 304 16.18 12.10 15.94
CA GLN A 304 17.50 12.15 15.30
C GLN A 304 17.55 11.43 13.96
N ARG A 305 16.54 10.60 13.61
CA ARG A 305 16.54 9.79 12.38
C ARG A 305 17.85 9.02 12.19
N PRO A 306 18.26 8.19 13.18
CA PRO A 306 19.59 7.61 13.19
C PRO A 306 19.81 6.67 12.01
N THR A 307 20.97 6.81 11.36
CA THR A 307 21.47 5.87 10.34
C THR A 307 22.46 4.87 10.91
N ASP A 308 23.06 5.17 12.07
CA ASP A 308 24.07 4.32 12.70
C ASP A 308 23.46 3.12 13.43
N LEU A 309 24.16 1.99 13.37
CA LEU A 309 23.69 0.73 13.96
C LEU A 309 23.58 0.80 15.49
N ALA A 310 24.49 1.52 16.16
CA ALA A 310 24.56 1.55 17.62
C ALA A 310 23.31 2.21 18.23
N THR A 311 22.90 3.36 17.70
CA THR A 311 21.70 4.08 18.13
C THR A 311 20.44 3.27 17.88
N LYS A 312 20.35 2.61 16.72
CA LYS A 312 19.21 1.72 16.40
C LYS A 312 19.14 0.51 17.34
N GLN A 313 20.27 -0.16 17.59
CA GLN A 313 20.35 -1.30 18.51
C GLN A 313 20.00 -0.89 19.94
N TYR A 314 20.43 0.29 20.38
CA TYR A 314 20.05 0.85 21.67
C TYR A 314 18.53 1.03 21.77
N ALA A 315 17.90 1.67 20.79
CA ALA A 315 16.46 1.89 20.78
C ALA A 315 15.67 0.58 20.77
N VAL A 316 16.05 -0.39 19.93
CA VAL A 316 15.42 -1.72 19.91
C VAL A 316 15.62 -2.45 21.24
N SER A 317 16.82 -2.44 21.82
CA SER A 317 17.07 -3.06 23.14
C SER A 317 16.23 -2.42 24.24
N TYR A 318 16.09 -1.10 24.21
CA TYR A 318 15.28 -0.36 25.15
C TYR A 318 13.78 -0.69 25.02
N MET A 319 13.27 -0.75 23.79
CA MET A 319 11.89 -1.16 23.51
C MET A 319 11.60 -2.58 24.01
N ARG A 320 12.58 -3.49 23.88
CA ARG A 320 12.51 -4.89 24.33
C ARG A 320 12.54 -5.02 25.85
N ASN A 321 13.55 -4.44 26.48
CA ASN A 321 13.89 -4.76 27.86
C ASN A 321 13.25 -3.82 28.88
N VAL A 322 12.99 -2.57 28.50
CA VAL A 322 12.48 -1.53 29.41
C VAL A 322 10.99 -1.35 29.26
N THR A 323 10.53 -0.98 28.06
CA THR A 323 9.09 -0.68 27.84
C THR A 323 8.23 -1.89 27.49
N ARG A 324 8.86 -3.06 27.27
CA ARG A 324 8.16 -4.30 26.90
C ARG A 324 7.24 -4.14 25.68
N SER A 325 7.61 -3.25 24.75
CA SER A 325 6.75 -2.87 23.62
C SER A 325 6.56 -3.99 22.61
N PHE A 326 7.55 -4.88 22.47
CA PHE A 326 7.44 -6.06 21.60
C PHE A 326 6.53 -7.13 22.21
N ASP A 327 6.57 -7.33 23.53
CA ASP A 327 5.65 -8.23 24.23
C ASP A 327 4.20 -7.72 24.09
N TYR A 328 3.99 -6.42 24.31
CA TYR A 328 2.69 -5.77 24.09
C TYR A 328 2.19 -5.93 22.65
N THR A 329 3.04 -5.64 21.67
CA THR A 329 2.68 -5.76 20.24
C THR A 329 2.30 -7.20 19.88
N THR A 330 2.99 -8.19 20.43
CA THR A 330 2.69 -9.61 20.19
C THR A 330 1.35 -10.01 20.80
N ASP A 331 1.01 -9.54 22.01
CA ASP A 331 -0.30 -9.74 22.63
C ASP A 331 -1.42 -9.12 21.78
N VAL A 332 -1.23 -7.90 21.27
CA VAL A 332 -2.18 -7.24 20.35
C VAL A 332 -2.36 -8.04 19.06
N LEU A 333 -1.27 -8.52 18.44
CA LEU A 333 -1.32 -9.36 17.24
C LEU A 333 -2.11 -10.66 17.47
N GLU A 334 -1.92 -11.34 18.61
CA GLU A 334 -2.67 -12.55 18.95
C GLU A 334 -4.18 -12.25 19.15
N ARG A 335 -4.53 -11.13 19.77
CA ARG A 335 -5.93 -10.70 19.92
C ARG A 335 -6.60 -10.39 18.58
N LEU A 336 -5.90 -9.67 17.69
CA LEU A 336 -6.42 -9.37 16.35
C LEU A 336 -6.55 -10.64 15.51
N HIS A 337 -5.59 -11.56 15.61
CA HIS A 337 -5.62 -12.85 14.95
C HIS A 337 -6.82 -13.69 15.41
N ALA A 338 -7.08 -13.76 16.71
CA ALA A 338 -8.24 -14.48 17.27
C ALA A 338 -9.57 -13.88 16.80
N GLN A 339 -9.68 -12.54 16.75
CA GLN A 339 -10.86 -11.86 16.21
C GLN A 339 -11.06 -12.17 14.72
N ALA A 340 -9.97 -12.17 13.93
CA ALA A 340 -10.04 -12.45 12.50
C ALA A 340 -10.49 -13.89 12.23
N HIS A 341 -10.00 -14.86 13.01
CA HIS A 341 -10.49 -16.25 12.93
C HIS A 341 -11.98 -16.37 13.25
N LYS A 342 -12.43 -15.75 14.36
CA LYS A 342 -13.84 -15.78 14.75
C LYS A 342 -14.73 -15.17 13.67
N GLU A 343 -14.29 -14.07 13.07
CA GLU A 343 -15.04 -13.40 12.01
C GLU A 343 -15.06 -14.22 10.71
N ILE A 344 -13.96 -14.89 10.34
CA ILE A 344 -13.95 -15.83 9.20
C ILE A 344 -14.95 -16.96 9.44
N SER A 345 -14.94 -17.61 10.60
CA SER A 345 -15.89 -18.69 10.90
C SER A 345 -17.34 -18.21 10.83
N ARG A 346 -17.65 -17.02 11.35
CA ARG A 346 -18.96 -16.40 11.23
C ARG A 346 -19.37 -16.19 9.76
N LEU A 347 -18.45 -15.75 8.91
CA LEU A 347 -18.68 -15.53 7.49
C LEU A 347 -18.86 -16.85 6.72
N GLU A 348 -18.09 -17.89 7.04
CA GLU A 348 -18.22 -19.23 6.46
C GLU A 348 -19.60 -19.84 6.74
N GLU A 349 -20.11 -19.66 7.97
CA GLU A 349 -21.47 -20.07 8.34
C GLU A 349 -22.54 -19.30 7.56
N GLN A 350 -22.43 -17.97 7.47
CA GLN A 350 -23.41 -17.13 6.77
C GLN A 350 -23.42 -17.34 5.26
N LEU A 351 -22.26 -17.62 4.66
CA LEU A 351 -22.11 -17.86 3.22
C LEU A 351 -22.22 -19.35 2.85
N ALA A 352 -22.40 -20.23 3.84
CA ALA A 352 -22.45 -21.69 3.69
C ALA A 352 -21.30 -22.26 2.83
N THR A 353 -20.13 -21.61 2.86
CA THR A 353 -18.99 -21.92 2.01
C THR A 353 -17.70 -21.73 2.80
N PRO A 354 -16.96 -22.80 3.12
CA PRO A 354 -15.65 -22.71 3.77
C PRO A 354 -14.63 -21.95 2.93
N ASN A 355 -13.72 -21.24 3.58
CA ASN A 355 -12.65 -20.47 2.96
C ASN A 355 -11.28 -20.79 3.59
N PRO A 356 -10.72 -21.98 3.29
CA PRO A 356 -9.42 -22.39 3.84
C PRO A 356 -8.27 -21.47 3.40
N ALA A 357 -8.43 -20.73 2.29
CA ALA A 357 -7.43 -19.79 1.81
C ALA A 357 -7.23 -18.61 2.76
N LEU A 358 -8.31 -18.02 3.29
CA LEU A 358 -8.21 -16.94 4.30
C LEU A 358 -7.58 -17.46 5.60
N THR A 359 -7.99 -18.64 6.05
CA THR A 359 -7.40 -19.30 7.23
C THR A 359 -5.90 -19.56 7.06
N HIS A 360 -5.47 -19.98 5.87
CA HIS A 360 -4.06 -20.17 5.56
C HIS A 360 -3.28 -18.85 5.54
N ILE A 361 -3.88 -17.76 5.02
CA ILE A 361 -3.26 -16.43 5.06
C ILE A 361 -3.05 -15.97 6.51
N LEU A 362 -4.06 -16.09 7.38
CA LEU A 362 -3.92 -15.74 8.80
C LEU A 362 -2.84 -16.59 9.49
N SER A 363 -2.83 -17.90 9.23
CA SER A 363 -1.81 -18.81 9.77
C SER A 363 -0.40 -18.40 9.32
N SER A 364 -0.24 -18.01 8.05
CA SER A 364 1.04 -17.53 7.52
C SER A 364 1.47 -16.20 8.15
N LEU A 365 0.51 -15.30 8.44
CA LEU A 365 0.80 -14.06 9.16
C LEU A 365 1.29 -14.40 10.57
N ARG A 366 0.58 -15.27 11.31
CA ARG A 366 0.95 -15.71 12.65
C ARG A 366 2.34 -16.29 12.75
N ASN A 367 2.67 -17.20 11.84
CA ASN A 367 4.00 -17.79 11.79
C ASN A 367 5.12 -16.75 11.61
N SER A 368 4.81 -15.58 11.06
CA SER A 368 5.81 -14.53 10.82
C SER A 368 6.31 -13.86 12.09
N TRP A 369 5.47 -13.65 13.13
CA TRP A 369 5.92 -13.04 14.39
C TRP A 369 6.27 -14.07 15.47
N THR A 370 5.79 -15.31 15.38
CA THR A 370 6.16 -16.36 16.32
C THR A 370 7.53 -17.00 16.03
N SER A 371 8.15 -16.66 14.89
CA SER A 371 9.45 -17.20 14.44
C SER A 371 10.61 -16.24 14.64
N VAL A 372 10.36 -15.08 15.24
CA VAL A 372 11.34 -14.03 15.55
C VAL A 372 11.62 -14.02 17.04
#